data_AF-A0A1G2P304-F1
#
_entry.id   AF-A0A1G2P304-F1
#
_cell.length_a   1.000
_cell.length_b   1.000
_cell.length_c   1.000
_cell.angle_alpha   90.00
_cell.angle_beta   90.00
_cell.angle_gamma   90.00
#
_symmetry.space_group_name_H-M   'P 1'
#
loop_
_entity.id
_entity.type
_entity.pdbx_description
1 polymer ?
#
loop_
_entity_poly.entity_id
_entity_poly.type
_entity_poly.pdbx_seq_one_letter_code
_entity_poly.pdbx_strand_id
1 'polypeptide(L)'
;MKKPKSKKKAKKGGIPSPFTDGWFGTDDPFSPKNIQPNKNDLYYDAMDMCGMGKAGARRALQLLNRALEMDKDYIQTYVGLVSAHSAAGNKKKMEEAIKTAYEKTLKMFPKWPRRLEWGILENRAPMRAIQYMADWHWDNGQKEKAAELFRLLLRLNPNDNQGARYEIAALYAGLSGSDVNRMTDEGNEKQNWDEMENLVKEQNARHKFWKEPK
;
A
#
# COMPACT_ATOMS: atom_id res chain seq x y z
N MET A 1 -70.89 27.85 33.85
CA MET A 1 -69.54 27.25 33.97
C MET A 1 -68.50 28.26 33.48
N LYS A 2 -67.60 28.71 34.37
CA LYS A 2 -66.59 29.75 34.13
C LYS A 2 -65.32 29.11 33.52
N LYS A 3 -64.79 29.68 32.43
CA LYS A 3 -63.52 29.27 31.79
C LYS A 3 -62.32 29.39 32.76
N PRO A 4 -61.36 28.46 32.79
CA PRO A 4 -60.07 28.70 33.41
C PRO A 4 -59.06 29.28 32.40
N LYS A 5 -58.24 30.18 32.95
CA LYS A 5 -57.33 31.12 32.29
C LYS A 5 -56.05 30.44 31.77
N SER A 6 -55.51 31.01 30.68
CA SER A 6 -54.22 30.66 30.09
C SER A 6 -53.06 30.78 31.08
N LYS A 7 -52.27 29.72 31.25
CA LYS A 7 -50.99 29.80 31.96
C LYS A 7 -49.90 30.27 30.98
N LYS A 8 -49.41 31.50 31.19
CA LYS A 8 -48.13 31.97 30.61
C LYS A 8 -47.01 31.10 31.18
N LYS A 9 -46.30 30.35 30.33
CA LYS A 9 -45.01 29.72 30.70
C LYS A 9 -43.91 30.78 30.60
N ALA A 10 -43.16 30.91 31.68
CA ALA A 10 -41.99 31.77 31.79
C ALA A 10 -40.91 31.38 30.77
N LYS A 11 -40.32 32.38 30.11
CA LYS A 11 -39.09 32.22 29.31
C LYS A 11 -37.96 31.83 30.28
N LYS A 12 -37.48 30.60 30.20
CA LYS A 12 -36.17 30.25 30.77
C LYS A 12 -35.12 30.89 29.87
N GLY A 13 -34.29 31.77 30.44
CA GLY A 13 -33.09 32.26 29.78
C GLY A 13 -32.17 31.07 29.51
N GLY A 14 -32.07 30.68 28.25
CA GLY A 14 -31.01 29.80 27.77
C GLY A 14 -29.72 30.60 27.68
N ILE A 15 -28.64 30.01 28.15
CA ILE A 15 -27.27 30.47 27.86
C ILE A 15 -27.15 30.52 26.33
N PRO A 16 -26.66 31.61 25.72
CA PRO A 16 -26.51 31.66 24.27
C PRO A 16 -25.57 30.53 23.81
N SER A 17 -26.01 29.77 22.82
CA SER A 17 -25.14 28.88 22.05
C SER A 17 -24.01 29.72 21.46
N PRO A 18 -22.72 29.32 21.58
CA PRO A 18 -21.64 30.03 20.92
C PRO A 18 -21.65 29.83 19.40
N PHE A 19 -22.61 29.07 18.88
CA PHE A 19 -22.77 28.78 17.45
C PHE A 19 -24.11 29.32 16.95
N THR A 20 -24.26 30.64 16.91
CA THR A 20 -25.20 31.27 15.97
C THR A 20 -24.54 32.48 15.34
N ASP A 21 -24.41 32.38 14.02
CA ASP A 21 -24.40 33.44 13.03
C ASP A 21 -23.32 34.52 13.13
N GLY A 22 -22.35 34.42 12.20
CA GLY A 22 -21.57 35.56 11.73
C GLY A 22 -20.08 35.48 11.98
N TRP A 23 -19.39 34.43 11.50
CA TRP A 23 -17.92 34.45 11.39
C TRP A 23 -17.37 33.53 10.29
N PHE A 24 -18.10 33.39 9.18
CA PHE A 24 -17.51 32.93 7.92
C PHE A 24 -17.47 34.12 6.97
N GLY A 25 -16.54 35.03 7.21
CA GLY A 25 -16.01 35.84 6.13
C GLY A 25 -15.36 34.87 5.13
N THR A 26 -15.66 35.02 3.85
CA THR A 26 -15.26 34.11 2.76
C THR A 26 -13.76 34.11 2.46
N ASP A 27 -12.94 34.68 3.34
CA ASP A 27 -11.52 34.93 3.13
C ASP A 27 -10.69 34.50 4.36
N ASP A 28 -10.89 33.29 4.87
CA ASP A 28 -9.92 32.67 5.79
C ASP A 28 -8.68 32.25 4.97
N PRO A 29 -7.50 32.88 5.16
CA PRO A 29 -6.27 32.54 4.42
C PRO A 29 -5.71 31.16 4.80
N PHE A 30 -6.22 30.53 5.86
CA PHE A 30 -5.91 29.18 6.31
C PHE A 30 -7.03 28.18 6.00
N SER A 31 -8.14 28.62 5.42
CA SER A 31 -9.07 27.69 4.80
C SER A 31 -8.29 26.94 3.73
N PRO A 32 -8.23 25.59 3.78
CA PRO A 32 -7.60 24.86 2.70
C PRO A 32 -8.33 25.29 1.43
N LYS A 33 -7.63 26.07 0.59
CA LYS A 33 -8.03 26.28 -0.79
C LYS A 33 -8.43 24.90 -1.30
N ASN A 34 -9.52 24.82 -2.06
CA ASN A 34 -10.06 23.59 -2.61
C ASN A 34 -9.04 22.95 -3.57
N ILE A 35 -7.93 22.43 -3.03
CA ILE A 35 -6.80 21.85 -3.74
C ILE A 35 -7.31 20.50 -4.21
N GLN A 36 -7.50 20.38 -5.52
CA GLN A 36 -7.85 19.12 -6.12
C GLN A 36 -6.76 18.10 -5.77
N PRO A 37 -7.12 16.90 -5.28
CA PRO A 37 -6.15 15.90 -4.89
C PRO A 37 -5.31 15.50 -6.11
N ASN A 38 -3.99 15.41 -5.92
CA ASN A 38 -3.10 14.91 -6.96
C ASN A 38 -3.12 13.37 -7.01
N LYS A 39 -2.47 12.77 -8.02
CA LYS A 39 -2.46 11.30 -8.20
C LYS A 39 -1.81 10.52 -7.04
N ASN A 40 -0.88 11.12 -6.28
CA ASN A 40 -0.33 10.53 -5.06
C ASN A 40 -1.33 10.55 -3.91
N ASP A 41 -2.00 11.69 -3.70
CA ASP A 41 -3.02 11.81 -2.66
C ASP A 41 -4.12 10.76 -2.89
N LEU A 42 -4.59 10.64 -4.14
CA LEU A 42 -5.57 9.62 -4.53
C LEU A 42 -5.07 8.19 -4.28
N TYR A 43 -3.78 7.92 -4.48
CA TYR A 43 -3.20 6.61 -4.17
C TYR A 43 -3.22 6.34 -2.66
N TYR A 44 -2.74 7.28 -1.83
CA TYR A 44 -2.67 7.08 -0.38
C TYR A 44 -4.07 6.94 0.23
N ASP A 45 -5.01 7.80 -0.18
CA ASP A 45 -6.41 7.68 0.19
C ASP A 45 -6.97 6.30 -0.20
N ALA A 46 -6.62 5.78 -1.38
CA ALA A 46 -7.05 4.45 -1.81
C ALA A 46 -6.46 3.33 -0.94
N MET A 47 -5.21 3.47 -0.48
CA MET A 47 -4.58 2.47 0.39
C MET A 47 -5.26 2.41 1.75
N ASP A 48 -5.60 3.57 2.33
CA ASP A 48 -6.34 3.64 3.59
C ASP A 48 -7.72 2.97 3.46
N MET A 49 -8.39 3.16 2.32
CA MET A 49 -9.69 2.54 2.06
C MET A 49 -9.62 1.01 1.92
N CYS A 50 -8.50 0.42 1.47
CA CYS A 50 -8.41 -1.03 1.25
C CYS A 50 -8.66 -1.86 2.53
N GLY A 51 -8.34 -1.32 3.70
CA GLY A 51 -8.59 -1.98 5.00
C GLY A 51 -10.06 -1.98 5.45
N MET A 52 -10.94 -1.22 4.79
CA MET A 52 -12.33 -1.01 5.22
C MET A 52 -13.33 -2.00 4.58
N GLY A 53 -12.87 -3.23 4.31
CA GLY A 53 -13.65 -4.29 3.69
C GLY A 53 -14.11 -3.97 2.25
N LYS A 54 -15.17 -4.68 1.79
CA LYS A 54 -15.63 -4.58 0.38
C LYS A 54 -16.06 -3.18 -0.03
N ALA A 55 -16.63 -2.39 0.88
CA ALA A 55 -17.03 -1.02 0.60
C ALA A 55 -15.80 -0.10 0.41
N GLY A 56 -14.81 -0.25 1.28
CA GLY A 56 -13.51 0.39 1.17
C GLY A 56 -12.79 0.05 -0.14
N ALA A 57 -12.73 -1.24 -0.49
CA ALA A 57 -12.14 -1.68 -1.75
C ALA A 57 -12.80 -1.04 -2.99
N ARG A 58 -14.13 -0.90 -3.00
CA ARG A 58 -14.84 -0.18 -4.08
C ARG A 58 -14.45 1.30 -4.14
N ARG A 59 -14.29 1.95 -2.98
CA ARG A 59 -13.87 3.35 -2.91
C ARG A 59 -12.42 3.53 -3.38
N ALA A 60 -11.52 2.63 -2.97
CA ALA A 60 -10.14 2.58 -3.44
C ALA A 60 -10.06 2.49 -4.97
N LEU A 61 -10.84 1.60 -5.59
CA LEU A 61 -10.90 1.48 -7.05
C LEU A 61 -11.36 2.77 -7.75
N GLN A 62 -12.34 3.49 -7.19
CA GLN A 62 -12.77 4.79 -7.75
C GLN A 62 -11.66 5.84 -7.68
N LEU A 63 -10.93 5.91 -6.57
CA LEU A 63 -9.82 6.84 -6.40
C LEU A 63 -8.67 6.52 -7.36
N LEU A 64 -8.31 5.25 -7.50
CA LEU A 64 -7.27 4.80 -8.42
C LEU A 64 -7.65 4.99 -9.88
N ASN A 65 -8.92 4.81 -10.25
CA ASN A 65 -9.39 5.13 -11.61
C ASN A 65 -9.25 6.63 -11.91
N ARG A 66 -9.57 7.51 -10.96
CA ARG A 66 -9.30 8.96 -11.10
C ARG A 66 -7.81 9.24 -11.25
N ALA A 67 -6.95 8.53 -10.52
CA ALA A 67 -5.50 8.67 -10.69
C ALA A 67 -5.03 8.22 -12.09
N LEU A 68 -5.62 7.17 -12.67
CA LEU A 68 -5.35 6.75 -14.06
C LEU A 68 -5.81 7.77 -15.10
N GLU A 69 -6.94 8.46 -14.87
CA GLU A 69 -7.41 9.55 -15.73
C GLU A 69 -6.40 10.71 -15.77
N MET A 70 -5.69 10.95 -14.67
CA MET A 70 -4.64 11.98 -14.61
C MET A 70 -3.34 11.54 -15.27
N ASP A 71 -2.92 10.29 -15.06
CA ASP A 71 -1.71 9.71 -15.65
C ASP A 71 -1.84 8.20 -15.82
N LYS A 72 -2.10 7.79 -17.06
CA LYS A 72 -2.26 6.39 -17.43
C LYS A 72 -0.97 5.57 -17.30
N ASP A 73 0.19 6.19 -17.21
CA ASP A 73 1.49 5.52 -17.13
C ASP A 73 2.07 5.51 -15.71
N TYR A 74 1.29 5.98 -14.73
CA TYR A 74 1.72 6.05 -13.35
C TYR A 74 1.75 4.68 -12.65
N ILE A 75 2.95 4.12 -12.48
CA ILE A 75 3.18 2.78 -11.90
C ILE A 75 2.52 2.61 -10.52
N GLN A 76 2.59 3.65 -9.68
CA GLN A 76 2.04 3.65 -8.32
C GLN A 76 0.53 3.38 -8.30
N THR A 77 -0.21 3.87 -9.31
CA THR A 77 -1.64 3.58 -9.43
C THR A 77 -1.89 2.10 -9.68
N TYR A 78 -1.09 1.46 -10.54
CA TYR A 78 -1.21 0.01 -10.79
C TYR A 78 -0.81 -0.82 -9.57
N VAL A 79 0.22 -0.41 -8.83
CA VAL A 79 0.57 -0.98 -7.52
C VAL A 79 -0.63 -0.91 -6.58
N GLY A 80 -1.33 0.23 -6.53
CA GLY A 80 -2.54 0.37 -5.71
C GLY A 80 -3.70 -0.51 -6.19
N LEU A 81 -3.85 -0.69 -7.51
CA LEU A 81 -4.88 -1.57 -8.08
C LEU A 81 -4.67 -3.04 -7.70
N VAL A 82 -3.42 -3.49 -7.51
CA VAL A 82 -3.14 -4.84 -6.97
C VAL A 82 -3.79 -5.00 -5.59
N SER A 83 -3.51 -4.08 -4.66
CA SER A 83 -4.07 -4.09 -3.30
C SER A 83 -5.60 -3.98 -3.31
N ALA A 84 -6.15 -3.06 -4.09
CA ALA A 84 -7.59 -2.82 -4.15
C ALA A 84 -8.36 -4.01 -4.76
N HIS A 85 -7.82 -4.66 -5.80
CA HIS A 85 -8.43 -5.85 -6.38
C HIS A 85 -8.30 -7.08 -5.48
N SER A 86 -7.18 -7.21 -4.76
CA SER A 86 -7.02 -8.24 -3.72
C SER A 86 -8.09 -8.09 -2.63
N ALA A 87 -8.24 -6.88 -2.07
CA ALA A 87 -9.27 -6.58 -1.06
C ALA A 87 -10.71 -6.78 -1.58
N ALA A 88 -10.94 -6.60 -2.88
CA ALA A 88 -12.22 -6.87 -3.52
C ALA A 88 -12.46 -8.37 -3.84
N GLY A 89 -11.45 -9.23 -3.66
CA GLY A 89 -11.51 -10.65 -4.02
C GLY A 89 -11.47 -10.92 -5.53
N ASN A 90 -11.02 -9.96 -6.34
CA ASN A 90 -10.98 -10.08 -7.79
C ASN A 90 -9.59 -10.50 -8.28
N LYS A 91 -9.30 -11.80 -8.16
CA LYS A 91 -8.00 -12.39 -8.53
C LYS A 91 -7.59 -12.06 -9.97
N LYS A 92 -8.50 -12.19 -10.95
CA LYS A 92 -8.20 -11.90 -12.36
C LYS A 92 -7.73 -10.45 -12.57
N LYS A 93 -8.43 -9.47 -11.98
CA LYS A 93 -8.06 -8.06 -12.11
C LYS A 93 -6.79 -7.71 -11.33
N MET A 94 -6.57 -8.36 -10.20
CA MET A 94 -5.31 -8.26 -9.46
C MET A 94 -4.13 -8.72 -10.35
N GLU A 95 -4.23 -9.87 -11.00
CA GLU A 95 -3.19 -10.38 -11.91
C GLU A 95 -2.94 -9.47 -13.12
N GLU A 96 -4.00 -8.90 -13.70
CA GLU A 96 -3.88 -7.89 -14.77
C GLU A 96 -3.11 -6.64 -14.28
N ALA A 97 -3.38 -6.18 -13.06
CA ALA A 97 -2.70 -5.04 -12.46
C ALA A 97 -1.23 -5.34 -12.16
N ILE A 98 -0.89 -6.55 -11.66
CA ILE A 98 0.49 -7.00 -11.42
C ILE A 98 1.30 -6.93 -12.72
N LYS A 99 0.79 -7.57 -13.77
CA LYS A 99 1.45 -7.61 -15.09
C LYS A 99 1.64 -6.20 -15.66
N THR A 100 0.62 -5.36 -15.58
CA THR A 100 0.68 -3.99 -16.09
C THR A 100 1.68 -3.12 -15.32
N ALA A 101 1.73 -3.24 -14.00
CA ALA A 101 2.70 -2.52 -13.16
C ALA A 101 4.13 -2.92 -13.53
N TYR A 102 4.37 -4.23 -13.72
CA TYR A 102 5.69 -4.75 -14.09
C TYR A 102 6.08 -4.34 -15.52
N GLU A 103 5.17 -4.40 -16.50
CA GLU A 103 5.42 -3.93 -17.86
C GLU A 103 5.79 -2.45 -17.92
N LYS A 104 5.12 -1.59 -17.14
CA LYS A 104 5.46 -0.16 -17.06
C LYS A 104 6.81 0.07 -16.38
N THR A 105 7.13 -0.74 -15.38
CA THR A 105 8.44 -0.75 -14.73
C THR A 105 9.56 -1.10 -15.72
N LEU A 106 9.36 -2.13 -16.56
CA LEU A 106 10.30 -2.50 -17.62
C LEU A 106 10.48 -1.38 -18.66
N LYS A 107 9.40 -0.68 -19.01
CA LYS A 107 9.46 0.48 -19.92
C LYS A 107 10.22 1.66 -19.31
N MET A 108 10.04 1.91 -18.01
CA MET A 108 10.76 2.96 -17.27
C MET A 108 12.26 2.64 -17.16
N PHE A 109 12.61 1.36 -17.05
CA PHE A 109 14.00 0.90 -16.95
C PHE A 109 14.36 -0.09 -18.06
N PRO A 110 14.55 0.36 -19.32
CA PRO A 110 15.02 -0.51 -20.41
C PRO A 110 16.38 -1.16 -20.10
N LYS A 111 17.16 -0.52 -19.22
CA LYS A 111 18.32 -1.08 -18.54
C LYS A 111 18.18 -0.79 -17.05
N TRP A 112 18.33 -1.82 -16.22
CA TRP A 112 18.26 -1.63 -14.78
C TRP A 112 19.41 -0.75 -14.29
N PRO A 113 19.15 0.19 -13.37
CA PRO A 113 20.21 0.96 -12.75
C PRO A 113 21.08 0.06 -11.86
N ARG A 114 22.23 0.59 -11.45
CA ARG A 114 23.10 -0.10 -10.48
C ARG A 114 22.40 -0.26 -9.13
N ARG A 115 21.66 0.77 -8.71
CA ARG A 115 20.91 0.83 -7.47
C ARG A 115 19.57 1.53 -7.69
N LEU A 116 18.59 1.14 -6.91
CA LEU A 116 17.28 1.76 -6.78
C LEU A 116 16.94 1.75 -5.29
N GLU A 117 17.37 2.80 -4.58
CA GLU A 117 17.31 2.84 -3.12
C GLU A 117 15.87 3.02 -2.63
N TRP A 118 15.44 2.19 -1.69
CA TRP A 118 14.07 2.20 -1.14
C TRP A 118 13.70 3.50 -0.42
N GLY A 119 14.70 4.20 0.12
CA GLY A 119 14.53 5.48 0.81
C GLY A 119 13.98 6.59 -0.08
N ILE A 120 14.21 6.50 -1.40
CA ILE A 120 13.68 7.43 -2.40
C ILE A 120 12.24 7.02 -2.72
N LEU A 121 11.27 7.90 -2.48
CA LEU A 121 9.84 7.56 -2.56
C LEU A 121 9.43 7.09 -3.97
N GLU A 122 9.96 7.73 -5.00
CA GLU A 122 9.69 7.48 -6.42
C GLU A 122 10.12 6.06 -6.83
N ASN A 123 11.12 5.50 -6.16
CA ASN A 123 11.64 4.15 -6.43
C ASN A 123 10.70 3.05 -5.93
N ARG A 124 9.84 3.35 -4.96
CA ARG A 124 9.03 2.32 -4.30
C ARG A 124 8.00 1.70 -5.23
N ALA A 125 7.40 2.47 -6.15
CA ALA A 125 6.40 1.91 -7.06
C ALA A 125 6.99 0.85 -8.00
N PRO A 126 8.08 1.15 -8.75
CA PRO A 126 8.78 0.14 -9.55
C PRO A 126 9.23 -1.08 -8.73
N MET A 127 9.77 -0.88 -7.53
CA MET A 127 10.23 -1.98 -6.68
C MET A 127 9.09 -2.88 -6.19
N ARG A 128 7.94 -2.31 -5.80
CA ARG A 128 6.74 -3.08 -5.47
C ARG A 128 6.19 -3.83 -6.68
N ALA A 129 6.24 -3.23 -7.87
CA ALA A 129 5.82 -3.91 -9.10
C ALA A 129 6.69 -5.14 -9.42
N ILE A 130 8.01 -5.06 -9.21
CA ILE A 130 8.92 -6.20 -9.32
C ILE A 130 8.57 -7.28 -8.28
N GLN A 131 8.37 -6.89 -7.02
CA GLN A 131 7.98 -7.80 -5.94
C GLN A 131 6.67 -8.54 -6.26
N TYR A 132 5.60 -7.83 -6.64
CA TYR A 132 4.34 -8.48 -6.99
C TYR A 132 4.46 -9.45 -8.16
N MET A 133 5.32 -9.16 -9.13
CA MET A 133 5.58 -10.10 -10.22
C MET A 133 6.36 -11.33 -9.73
N ALA A 134 7.30 -11.16 -8.79
CA ALA A 134 8.01 -12.26 -8.16
C ALA A 134 7.08 -13.17 -7.36
N ASP A 135 6.22 -12.58 -6.52
CA ASP A 135 5.22 -13.28 -5.73
C ASP A 135 4.24 -14.03 -6.64
N TRP A 136 3.77 -13.38 -7.72
CA TRP A 136 2.90 -14.03 -8.69
C TRP A 136 3.58 -15.23 -9.36
N HIS A 137 4.86 -15.12 -9.74
CA HIS A 137 5.61 -16.27 -10.27
C HIS A 137 5.74 -17.39 -9.25
N TRP A 138 6.00 -17.06 -7.98
CA TRP A 138 6.13 -18.02 -6.90
C TRP A 138 4.82 -18.78 -6.65
N ASP A 139 3.70 -18.06 -6.52
CA ASP A 139 2.35 -18.63 -6.33
C ASP A 139 1.93 -19.54 -7.49
N ASN A 140 2.48 -19.30 -8.69
CA ASN A 140 2.25 -20.13 -9.88
C ASN A 140 3.30 -21.23 -10.08
N GLY A 141 4.11 -21.53 -9.06
CA GLY A 141 5.12 -22.59 -9.07
C GLY A 141 6.34 -22.31 -9.95
N GLN A 142 6.49 -21.10 -10.48
CA GLN A 142 7.59 -20.69 -11.36
C GLN A 142 8.77 -20.18 -10.51
N LYS A 143 9.32 -21.09 -9.70
CA LYS A 143 10.31 -20.78 -8.64
C LYS A 143 11.55 -20.06 -9.18
N GLU A 144 12.07 -20.46 -10.33
CA GLU A 144 13.28 -19.87 -10.91
C GLU A 144 13.05 -18.41 -11.29
N LYS A 145 11.89 -18.10 -11.90
CA LYS A 145 11.53 -16.73 -12.28
C LYS A 145 11.29 -15.84 -11.06
N ALA A 146 10.65 -16.38 -10.01
CA ALA A 146 10.50 -15.67 -8.75
C ALA A 146 11.87 -15.33 -8.14
N ALA A 147 12.77 -16.32 -8.07
CA ALA A 147 14.12 -16.15 -7.54
C ALA A 147 14.94 -15.12 -8.35
N GLU A 148 14.81 -15.08 -9.68
CA GLU A 148 15.44 -14.05 -10.52
C GLU A 148 14.99 -12.64 -10.14
N LEU A 149 13.70 -12.43 -9.92
CA LEU A 149 13.14 -11.13 -9.55
C LEU A 149 13.48 -10.73 -8.11
N PHE A 150 13.49 -11.67 -7.16
CA PHE A 150 13.96 -11.38 -5.81
C PHE A 150 15.46 -11.02 -5.78
N ARG A 151 16.31 -11.74 -6.53
CA ARG A 151 17.72 -11.37 -6.68
C ARG A 151 17.89 -10.01 -7.34
N LEU A 152 17.03 -9.67 -8.31
CA LEU A 152 17.00 -8.35 -8.91
C LEU A 152 16.71 -7.28 -7.85
N LEU A 153 15.71 -7.47 -6.99
CA LEU A 153 15.40 -6.56 -5.88
C LEU A 153 16.59 -6.39 -4.93
N LEU A 154 17.20 -7.48 -4.50
CA LEU A 154 18.37 -7.44 -3.61
C LEU A 154 19.59 -6.76 -4.26
N ARG A 155 19.77 -6.89 -5.58
CA ARG A 155 20.82 -6.17 -6.30
C ARG A 155 20.54 -4.67 -6.36
N LEU A 156 19.30 -4.29 -6.63
CA LEU A 156 18.87 -2.89 -6.75
C LEU A 156 18.87 -2.19 -5.38
N ASN A 157 18.44 -2.90 -4.34
CA ASN A 157 18.30 -2.42 -2.97
C ASN A 157 19.05 -3.35 -2.01
N PRO A 158 20.39 -3.23 -1.92
CA PRO A 158 21.22 -4.15 -1.14
C PRO A 158 20.92 -4.13 0.36
N ASN A 159 20.44 -3.00 0.89
CA ASN A 159 20.00 -2.87 2.28
C ASN A 159 18.68 -3.59 2.57
N ASP A 160 18.01 -4.07 1.52
CA ASP A 160 16.78 -4.86 1.58
C ASP A 160 15.74 -4.35 2.58
N ASN A 161 15.51 -3.04 2.56
CA ASN A 161 14.46 -2.41 3.36
C ASN A 161 13.04 -2.88 2.99
N GLN A 162 12.89 -3.58 1.85
CA GLN A 162 11.63 -4.16 1.40
C GLN A 162 11.39 -5.56 1.96
N GLY A 163 12.44 -6.28 2.40
CA GLY A 163 12.33 -7.63 2.95
C GLY A 163 12.40 -8.78 1.93
N ALA A 164 12.87 -8.53 0.71
CA ALA A 164 12.98 -9.54 -0.34
C ALA A 164 13.91 -10.71 0.03
N ARG A 165 14.83 -10.54 1.00
CA ARG A 165 15.71 -11.61 1.50
C ARG A 165 14.91 -12.71 2.19
N TYR A 166 13.82 -12.36 2.87
CA TYR A 166 12.98 -13.32 3.57
C TYR A 166 12.15 -14.14 2.58
N GLU A 167 11.62 -13.48 1.55
CA GLU A 167 10.83 -14.12 0.50
C GLU A 167 11.66 -15.15 -0.27
N ILE A 168 12.86 -14.78 -0.73
CA ILE A 168 13.72 -15.70 -1.48
C ILE A 168 14.29 -16.83 -0.59
N ALA A 169 14.53 -16.57 0.69
CA ALA A 169 14.94 -17.62 1.63
C ALA A 169 13.82 -18.65 1.83
N ALA A 170 12.59 -18.18 2.05
CA ALA A 170 11.40 -19.03 2.17
C ALA A 170 11.14 -19.83 0.88
N LEU A 171 11.26 -19.19 -0.29
CA LEU A 171 11.20 -19.85 -1.60
C LEU A 171 12.17 -21.04 -1.69
N TYR A 172 13.43 -20.86 -1.28
CA TYR A 172 14.43 -21.93 -1.29
C TYR A 172 14.18 -23.03 -0.25
N ALA A 173 13.64 -22.66 0.90
CA ALA A 173 13.22 -23.62 1.92
C ALA A 173 11.95 -24.42 1.56
N GLY A 174 11.30 -24.09 0.44
CA GLY A 174 10.06 -24.74 0.03
C GLY A 174 8.83 -24.27 0.81
N LEU A 175 8.94 -23.12 1.46
CA LEU A 175 7.83 -22.46 2.15
C LEU A 175 6.97 -21.67 1.16
N SER A 176 5.88 -21.10 1.66
CA SER A 176 4.94 -20.24 0.94
C SER A 176 5.03 -18.78 1.41
N GLY A 177 4.51 -17.83 0.63
CA GLY A 177 4.37 -16.45 1.09
C GLY A 177 3.51 -16.31 2.36
N SER A 178 2.54 -17.21 2.58
CA SER A 178 1.80 -17.27 3.85
C SER A 178 2.67 -17.64 5.05
N ASP A 179 3.69 -18.48 4.88
CA ASP A 179 4.64 -18.78 5.94
C ASP A 179 5.48 -17.55 6.28
N VAL A 180 5.89 -16.77 5.27
CA VAL A 180 6.63 -15.52 5.47
C VAL A 180 5.79 -14.51 6.26
N ASN A 181 4.52 -14.33 5.89
CA ASN A 181 3.60 -13.46 6.62
C ASN A 181 3.42 -13.92 8.07
N ARG A 182 3.20 -15.23 8.30
CA ARG A 182 3.10 -15.80 9.65
C ARG A 182 4.35 -15.52 10.48
N MET A 183 5.55 -15.82 9.95
CA MET A 183 6.81 -15.56 10.65
C MET A 183 7.01 -14.08 10.96
N THR A 184 6.58 -13.21 10.04
CA THR A 184 6.64 -11.75 10.21
C THR A 184 5.72 -11.29 11.35
N ASP A 185 4.47 -11.76 11.36
CA ASP A 185 3.48 -11.40 12.38
C ASP A 185 3.91 -11.90 13.77
N GLU A 186 4.34 -13.15 13.87
CA GLU A 186 4.85 -13.71 15.12
C GLU A 186 6.10 -12.98 15.61
N GLY A 187 7.00 -12.61 14.70
CA GLY A 187 8.19 -11.86 15.05
C GLY A 187 7.87 -10.44 15.53
N ASN A 188 6.89 -9.79 14.92
CA ASN A 188 6.38 -8.48 15.37
C ASN A 188 5.71 -8.58 16.75
N GLU A 189 4.91 -9.61 17.01
CA GLU A 189 4.25 -9.80 18.31
C GLU A 189 5.27 -10.06 19.43
N LYS A 190 6.25 -10.92 19.16
CA LYS A 190 7.29 -11.32 20.14
C LYS A 190 8.46 -10.34 20.21
N GLN A 191 8.53 -9.38 19.28
CA GLN A 191 9.71 -8.53 19.04
C GLN A 191 10.98 -9.38 18.83
N ASN A 192 10.85 -10.50 18.12
CA ASN A 192 11.94 -11.45 17.86
C ASN A 192 11.83 -12.04 16.45
N TRP A 193 12.80 -11.76 15.59
CA TRP A 193 12.85 -12.22 14.20
C TRP A 193 13.91 -13.31 13.95
N ASP A 194 14.41 -13.97 14.99
CA ASP A 194 15.48 -14.98 14.88
C ASP A 194 15.12 -16.12 13.93
N GLU A 195 13.85 -16.56 13.90
CA GLU A 195 13.38 -17.60 12.95
C GLU A 195 13.66 -17.18 11.51
N MET A 196 13.26 -15.96 11.14
CA MET A 196 13.46 -15.42 9.78
C MET A 196 14.94 -15.18 9.48
N GLU A 197 15.68 -14.63 10.44
CA GLU A 197 17.13 -14.38 10.27
C GLU A 197 17.92 -15.69 10.13
N ASN A 198 17.57 -16.73 10.88
CA ASN A 198 18.19 -18.03 10.76
C ASN A 198 17.86 -18.70 9.42
N LEU A 199 16.61 -18.58 8.96
CA LEU A 199 16.20 -19.04 7.63
C LEU A 199 17.03 -18.35 6.53
N VAL A 200 17.18 -17.03 6.60
CA VAL A 200 18.00 -16.27 5.65
C VAL A 200 19.46 -16.74 5.70
N LYS A 201 20.05 -16.87 6.89
CA LYS A 201 21.44 -17.34 7.06
C LYS A 201 21.64 -18.73 6.45
N GLU A 202 20.76 -19.69 6.77
CA GLU A 202 20.84 -21.06 6.26
C GLU A 202 20.74 -21.09 4.73
N GLN A 203 19.73 -20.44 4.17
CA GLN A 203 19.49 -20.50 2.73
C GLN A 203 20.53 -19.68 1.96
N ASN A 204 20.99 -18.56 2.50
CA ASN A 204 22.02 -17.76 1.86
C ASN A 204 23.38 -18.48 1.88
N ALA A 205 23.67 -19.29 2.91
CA ALA A 205 24.87 -20.11 2.94
C ALA A 205 24.93 -21.12 1.78
N ARG A 206 23.77 -21.64 1.35
CA ARG A 206 23.65 -22.60 0.24
C ARG A 206 23.55 -21.94 -1.12
N HIS A 207 22.73 -20.88 -1.23
CA HIS A 207 22.30 -20.32 -2.51
C HIS A 207 22.96 -18.99 -2.88
N LYS A 208 23.71 -18.35 -1.94
CA LYS A 208 24.50 -17.12 -2.16
C LYS A 208 23.69 -15.99 -2.83
N PHE A 209 22.45 -15.80 -2.42
CA PHE A 209 21.52 -14.87 -3.06
C PHE A 209 21.63 -13.43 -2.56
N TRP A 210 22.18 -13.20 -1.37
CA TRP A 210 22.30 -11.88 -0.76
C TRP A 210 23.69 -11.65 -0.17
N LYS A 211 24.18 -10.42 -0.28
CA LYS A 211 25.37 -9.95 0.42
C LYS A 211 24.91 -8.87 1.37
N GLU A 212 24.93 -9.19 2.65
CA GLU A 212 24.63 -8.22 3.69
C GLU A 212 25.53 -6.98 3.51
N PRO A 213 24.95 -5.77 3.45
CA PRO A 213 25.73 -4.54 3.41
C PRO A 213 26.61 -4.44 4.65
N LYS A 214 27.82 -3.89 4.47
CA LYS A 214 28.71 -3.54 5.59
C LYS A 214 28.33 -2.18 6.17
#